data_AF-A0A947E197-F1
#
_entry.id   AF-A0A947E197-F1
#
_cell.length_a   1.000
_cell.length_b   1.000
_cell.length_c   1.000
_cell.angle_alpha   90.00
_cell.angle_beta   90.00
_cell.angle_gamma   90.00
#
_symmetry.space_group_name_H-M   'P 1'
#
loop_
_entity.id
_entity.type
_entity.pdbx_description
1 polymer ?
#
loop_
_entity_poly.entity_id
_entity_poly.type
_entity_poly.pdbx_seq_one_letter_code
_entity_poly.pdbx_strand_id
1 'polypeptide(L)'
;MDVISHFAARFERTREEELSLEEYLAECKRNPIAYATAAERMLKAIGEPQSIDTRNDQRLSRLFANKVIKIYPAFAEFYGMEDAIEQVV
;
A
#
# COMPACT_ATOMS: atom_id res chain seq x y z
N MET A 1 -11.07 1.52 36.72
CA MET A 1 -9.76 1.12 36.16
C MET A 1 -8.80 2.27 36.40
N ASP A 2 -7.64 1.97 36.97
CA ASP A 2 -6.71 2.90 37.59
C ASP A 2 -5.85 3.66 36.54
N VAL A 3 -5.59 4.94 36.77
CA VAL A 3 -4.85 5.83 35.85
C VAL A 3 -3.44 5.27 35.56
N ILE A 4 -2.85 4.61 36.56
CA ILE A 4 -1.53 3.98 36.46
C ILE A 4 -1.55 2.83 35.44
N SER A 5 -2.62 2.03 35.41
CA SER A 5 -2.76 0.92 34.46
C SER A 5 -2.83 1.39 33.00
N HIS A 6 -3.45 2.54 32.77
CA HIS A 6 -3.58 3.13 31.43
C HIS A 6 -2.25 3.70 30.93
N PHE A 7 -1.47 4.32 31.82
CA PHE A 7 -0.14 4.81 31.51
C PHE A 7 0.82 3.67 31.17
N ALA A 8 0.84 2.60 31.97
CA ALA A 8 1.67 1.42 31.73
C ALA A 8 1.35 0.75 30.39
N ALA A 9 0.06 0.57 30.07
CA ALA A 9 -0.37 0.00 28.79
C ALA A 9 0.07 0.86 27.59
N ARG A 10 0.02 2.20 27.72
CA ARG A 10 0.50 3.10 26.66
C ARG A 10 2.03 3.06 26.54
N PHE A 11 2.75 3.01 27.65
CA PHE A 11 4.20 2.92 27.67
C PHE A 11 4.69 1.65 26.98
N GLU A 12 4.15 0.48 27.33
CA GLU A 12 4.49 -0.79 26.66
C GLU A 12 4.19 -0.77 25.16
N ARG A 13 3.09 -0.14 24.74
CA ARG A 13 2.73 -0.04 23.32
C ARG A 13 3.63 0.89 22.51
N THR A 14 4.34 1.79 23.17
CA THR A 14 5.28 2.73 22.55
C THR A 14 6.73 2.25 22.70
N ARG A 15 6.95 1.17 23.45
CA ARG A 15 8.27 0.58 23.63
C ARG A 15 8.71 -0.01 22.29
N GLU A 16 9.87 0.42 21.82
CA GLU A 16 10.46 -0.13 20.61
C GLU A 16 10.84 -1.59 20.87
N GLU A 17 10.41 -2.48 19.99
CA GLU A 17 10.82 -3.88 20.00
C GLU A 17 12.11 -4.00 19.21
N GLU A 18 13.18 -4.43 19.89
CA GLU A 18 14.48 -4.64 19.26
C GLU A 18 14.54 -6.01 18.59
N LEU A 19 15.09 -6.06 17.39
CA LEU A 19 15.43 -7.28 16.68
C LEU A 19 16.95 -7.37 16.58
N SER A 20 17.51 -8.54 16.88
CA SER A 20 18.89 -8.82 16.47
C SER A 20 18.98 -8.89 14.94
N LEU A 21 20.19 -8.71 14.41
CA LEU A 21 20.43 -8.81 12.97
C LEU A 21 20.01 -10.17 12.40
N GLU A 22 20.26 -11.26 13.12
CA GLU A 22 19.89 -12.61 12.69
C GLU A 22 18.37 -12.78 12.62
N GLU A 23 17.63 -12.28 13.61
CA GLU A 23 16.17 -12.31 13.62
C GLU A 23 15.59 -11.46 12.49
N TYR A 24 16.15 -10.27 12.25
CA TYR A 24 15.76 -9.43 11.13
C TYR A 24 15.97 -10.13 9.78
N LEU A 25 17.14 -10.75 9.56
CA LEU A 25 17.42 -11.49 8.32
C LEU A 25 16.52 -12.72 8.16
N ALA A 26 16.21 -13.42 9.26
CA ALA A 26 15.26 -14.52 9.27
C ALA A 26 13.83 -14.07 8.96
N GLU A 27 13.44 -12.86 9.38
CA GLU A 27 12.16 -12.24 9.01
C GLU A 27 12.14 -11.82 7.54
N CYS A 28 13.20 -11.17 7.03
CA CYS A 28 13.33 -10.81 5.61
C CYS A 28 13.22 -12.02 4.67
N LYS A 29 13.67 -13.21 5.10
CA LYS A 29 13.51 -14.46 4.34
C LYS A 29 12.04 -14.90 4.22
N ARG A 30 11.21 -14.61 5.23
CA ARG A 30 9.81 -15.03 5.32
C ARG A 30 8.85 -13.98 4.77
N ASN A 31 9.17 -12.71 5.01
CA ASN A 31 8.30 -11.59 4.74
C ASN A 31 9.05 -10.50 3.96
N PRO A 32 8.83 -10.40 2.64
CA PRO A 32 9.43 -9.34 1.82
C PRO A 32 9.06 -7.91 2.25
N ILE A 33 7.98 -7.74 3.03
CA ILE A 33 7.59 -6.42 3.55
C ILE A 33 8.58 -5.91 4.61
N ALA A 34 9.34 -6.80 5.26
CA ALA A 34 10.24 -6.44 6.34
C ALA A 34 11.31 -5.42 5.90
N TYR A 35 11.77 -5.53 4.65
CA TYR A 35 12.73 -4.62 4.04
C TYR A 35 12.10 -3.64 3.02
N ALA A 36 10.78 -3.67 2.88
CA ALA A 36 10.08 -2.80 1.94
C ALA A 36 10.11 -1.34 2.40
N THR A 37 10.15 -0.43 1.44
CA THR A 37 10.04 1.02 1.67
C THR A 37 8.63 1.40 2.15
N ALA A 38 8.47 2.62 2.68
CA ALA A 38 7.16 3.12 3.08
C ALA A 38 6.16 3.15 1.90
N ALA A 39 6.68 3.52 0.73
CA ALA A 39 6.01 3.48 -0.56
C ALA A 39 5.47 2.05 -0.84
N GLU A 40 6.35 1.08 -1.07
CA GLU A 40 5.97 -0.30 -1.41
C GLU A 40 4.97 -0.93 -0.42
N ARG A 41 5.07 -0.59 0.88
CA ARG A 41 4.11 -0.99 1.91
C ARG A 41 2.71 -0.43 1.66
N MET A 42 2.65 0.85 1.32
CA MET A 42 1.40 1.53 1.02
C MET A 42 0.79 1.01 -0.28
N LEU A 43 1.60 0.76 -1.31
CA LEU A 43 1.15 0.16 -2.56
C LEU A 43 0.57 -1.24 -2.34
N LYS A 44 1.23 -2.08 -1.53
CA LYS A 44 0.72 -3.38 -1.13
C LYS A 44 -0.61 -3.29 -0.37
N ALA A 45 -0.81 -2.25 0.44
CA ALA A 45 -2.05 -2.03 1.17
C ALA A 45 -3.20 -1.55 0.24
N ILE A 46 -2.89 -0.78 -0.79
CA ILE A 46 -3.84 -0.34 -1.82
C ILE A 46 -4.34 -1.52 -2.67
N GLY A 47 -3.49 -2.52 -2.89
CA GLY A 47 -3.81 -3.77 -3.59
C GLY A 47 -3.43 -3.74 -5.07
N GLU A 48 -3.92 -4.72 -5.83
CA GLU A 48 -3.58 -4.87 -7.25
C GLU A 48 -4.45 -4.02 -8.16
N PRO A 49 -3.89 -3.50 -9.28
CA PRO A 49 -4.65 -2.72 -10.24
C PRO A 49 -5.60 -3.60 -11.06
N GLN A 50 -6.78 -3.06 -11.37
CA GLN A 50 -7.76 -3.69 -12.26
C GLN A 50 -7.67 -3.08 -13.66
N SER A 51 -7.71 -3.94 -14.67
CA SER A 51 -7.69 -3.51 -16.07
C SER A 51 -9.10 -3.13 -16.54
N ILE A 52 -9.25 -1.90 -17.03
CA ILE A 52 -10.50 -1.40 -17.60
C ILE A 52 -10.30 -1.19 -19.10
N ASP A 53 -11.13 -1.87 -19.91
CA ASP A 53 -11.23 -1.59 -21.34
C ASP A 53 -12.15 -0.40 -21.57
N THR A 54 -11.54 0.73 -21.96
CA THR A 54 -12.25 1.99 -22.16
C THR A 54 -13.18 1.98 -23.38
N ARG A 55 -13.11 0.98 -24.26
CA ARG A 55 -14.02 0.82 -25.40
C ARG A 55 -15.47 0.61 -24.98
N ASN A 56 -15.67 0.00 -23.81
CA ASN A 56 -16.98 -0.35 -23.30
C ASN A 56 -17.74 0.87 -22.75
N ASP A 57 -17.07 2.02 -22.58
CA ASP A 57 -17.66 3.26 -22.10
C ASP A 57 -17.41 4.39 -23.11
N GLN A 58 -18.47 5.03 -23.59
CA GLN A 58 -18.38 6.05 -24.64
C GLN A 58 -17.57 7.29 -24.23
N ARG A 59 -17.56 7.65 -22.93
CA ARG A 59 -16.79 8.77 -22.40
C ARG A 59 -15.32 8.40 -22.27
N LEU A 60 -15.02 7.23 -21.69
CA LEU A 60 -13.64 6.77 -21.51
C LEU A 60 -12.99 6.44 -22.85
N SER A 61 -13.73 5.88 -23.80
CA SER A 61 -13.31 5.61 -25.17
C SER A 61 -12.75 6.86 -25.85
N ARG A 62 -13.44 8.00 -25.70
CA ARG A 62 -13.01 9.30 -26.26
C ARG A 62 -11.81 9.87 -25.53
N LEU A 63 -11.75 9.73 -24.20
CA LEU A 63 -10.69 10.31 -23.38
C LEU A 63 -9.36 9.56 -23.53
N PHE A 64 -9.42 8.24 -23.61
CA PHE A 64 -8.25 7.35 -23.62
C PHE A 64 -8.03 6.65 -24.95
N ALA A 65 -8.74 7.05 -26.00
CA ALA A 65 -8.62 6.52 -27.35
C ALA A 65 -8.70 4.99 -27.41
N ASN A 66 -9.69 4.39 -26.73
CA ASN A 66 -9.92 2.94 -26.72
C ASN A 66 -8.77 2.09 -26.17
N LYS A 67 -7.89 2.67 -25.34
CA LYS A 67 -6.83 1.96 -24.62
C LYS A 67 -7.37 1.18 -23.43
N VAL A 68 -6.66 0.13 -23.05
CA VAL A 68 -6.85 -0.52 -21.74
C VAL A 68 -6.03 0.26 -20.71
N ILE A 69 -6.65 0.66 -19.62
CA ILE A 69 -6.02 1.40 -18.52
C ILE A 69 -6.04 0.57 -17.24
N LYS A 70 -5.08 0.79 -16.36
CA LYS A 70 -5.02 0.17 -15.04
C LYS A 70 -5.54 1.14 -13.99
N ILE A 71 -6.38 0.66 -13.08
CA ILE A 71 -6.93 1.47 -11.99
C ILE A 71 -6.83 0.71 -10.69
N TYR A 72 -6.27 1.38 -9.68
CA TYR A 72 -6.27 0.88 -8.32
C TYR A 72 -7.63 1.17 -7.66
N PRO A 73 -8.30 0.21 -7.00
CA PRO A 73 -9.63 0.42 -6.40
C PRO A 73 -9.69 1.57 -5.39
N ALA A 74 -8.61 1.79 -4.64
CA ALA A 74 -8.49 2.94 -3.71
C ALA A 74 -8.50 4.31 -4.44
N PHE A 75 -8.20 4.32 -5.74
CA PHE A 75 -8.15 5.49 -6.60
C PHE A 75 -9.05 5.30 -7.83
N ALA A 76 -10.29 4.81 -7.63
CA ALA A 76 -11.22 4.47 -8.72
C ALA A 76 -11.51 5.62 -9.70
N GLU A 77 -11.37 6.87 -9.25
CA GLU A 77 -11.61 8.07 -10.07
C GLU A 77 -10.34 8.57 -10.80
N PHE A 78 -9.18 7.97 -10.53
CA PHE A 78 -7.88 8.38 -11.06
C PHE A 78 -7.52 7.55 -12.29
N TYR A 79 -8.16 7.90 -13.41
CA TYR A 79 -7.95 7.23 -14.69
C TYR A 79 -6.59 7.62 -15.32
N GLY A 80 -5.77 6.64 -15.70
CA GLY A 80 -4.53 6.89 -16.44
C GLY A 80 -3.39 7.52 -15.62
N MET A 81 -3.44 7.38 -14.28
CA MET A 81 -2.42 7.88 -13.34
C MET A 81 -1.68 6.75 -12.62
N GLU A 82 -1.71 5.53 -13.16
CA GLU A 82 -1.08 4.35 -12.56
C GLU A 82 0.42 4.56 -12.31
N ASP A 83 1.15 5.10 -13.28
CA ASP A 83 2.60 5.32 -13.18
C ASP A 83 2.95 6.33 -12.07
N ALA A 84 2.09 7.34 -11.88
CA ALA A 84 2.28 8.33 -10.82
C ALA A 84 1.98 7.73 -9.44
N ILE A 85 0.94 6.90 -9.34
CA ILE A 85 0.62 6.18 -8.11
C ILE A 85 1.76 5.23 -7.74
N GLU A 86 2.36 4.52 -8.69
CA GLU A 86 3.48 3.59 -8.47
C GLU A 86 4.82 4.26 -8.16
N GLN A 87 4.96 5.56 -8.43
CA GLN A 87 6.19 6.32 -8.13
C GLN A 87 6.12 7.12 -6.84
N VAL A 88 4.92 7.62 -6.48
CA VAL A 88 4.70 8.43 -5.27
C VAL A 88 4.44 7.53 -4.07
N VAL A 89 3.69 6.46 -4.31
CA VAL A 89 3.45 5.36 -3.40
C VAL A 89 4.38 4.23 -3.76
#